data_AF-J9CM90-F1
#
_entry.id   AF-J9CM90-F1
#
_cell.length_a   1.000
_cell.length_b   1.000
_cell.length_c   1.000
_cell.angle_alpha   90.00
_cell.angle_beta   90.00
_cell.angle_gamma   90.00
#
_symmetry.space_group_name_H-M   'P 1'
#
loop_
_entity.id
_entity.type
_entity.pdbx_description
1 polymer ?
#
loop_
_entity_poly.entity_id
_entity_poly.type
_entity_poly.pdbx_seq_one_letter_code
_entity_poly.pdbx_strand_id
1 'polypeptide(L)'
;MSYHQAFFYVMGISEETRMNIGKMFDFERDCIVPEGMYGGWQTSGTVKVCHLAFNLWNGFTEEGKENLYTPEELFCCGYAPYFMEGIKLRYPEYCRDLTLPKRNDMER
;
A
#
# COMPACT_ATOMS: atom_id res chain seq x y z
N MET A 1 0.66 -5.29 13.89
CA MET A 1 2.05 -4.86 13.62
C MET A 1 2.31 -4.72 12.12
N SER A 2 2.23 -5.78 11.29
CA SER A 2 2.57 -5.69 9.86
C SER A 2 1.63 -4.79 9.03
N TYR A 3 0.33 -4.78 9.33
CA TYR A 3 -0.65 -3.93 8.62
C TYR A 3 -0.42 -2.44 8.84
N HIS A 4 -0.06 -2.05 10.07
CA HIS A 4 0.30 -0.69 10.45
C HIS A 4 1.51 -0.19 9.65
N GLN A 5 2.58 -0.99 9.64
CA GLN A 5 3.80 -0.68 8.91
C GLN A 5 3.55 -0.59 7.39
N ALA A 6 2.79 -1.54 6.83
CA ALA A 6 2.45 -1.55 5.42
C ALA A 6 1.62 -0.32 5.03
N PHE A 7 0.61 0.04 5.82
CA PHE A 7 -0.20 1.24 5.61
C PHE A 7 0.67 2.50 5.56
N PHE A 8 1.46 2.76 6.62
CA PHE A 8 2.27 3.97 6.68
C PHE A 8 3.40 3.99 5.65
N TYR A 9 3.97 2.85 5.29
CA TYR A 9 4.93 2.75 4.20
C TYR A 9 4.30 3.18 2.87
N VAL A 10 3.13 2.63 2.52
CA VAL A 10 2.45 2.96 1.26
C VAL A 10 2.01 4.42 1.25
N MET A 11 1.42 4.91 2.34
CA MET A 11 1.08 6.34 2.49
C MET A 11 2.30 7.26 2.44
N GLY A 12 3.49 6.75 2.71
CA GLY A 12 4.76 7.46 2.62
C GLY A 12 5.30 7.67 1.21
N ILE A 13 4.77 6.97 0.18
CA ILE A 13 5.30 6.98 -1.19
C ILE A 13 5.21 8.36 -1.83
N SER A 14 4.07 9.04 -1.71
CA SER A 14 3.83 10.36 -2.32
C SER A 14 3.94 11.49 -1.29
N GLU A 15 4.39 12.65 -1.74
CA GLU A 15 4.43 13.85 -0.89
C GLU A 15 3.03 14.29 -0.45
N GLU A 16 2.08 14.27 -1.38
CA GLU A 16 0.69 14.63 -1.15
C GLU A 16 0.04 13.72 -0.11
N THR A 17 0.29 12.41 -0.15
CA THR A 17 -0.26 11.46 0.83
C THR A 17 0.37 11.66 2.21
N ARG A 18 1.67 12.03 2.29
CA ARG A 18 2.31 12.42 3.56
C ARG A 18 1.72 13.71 4.14
N MET A 19 1.54 14.74 3.30
CA MET A 19 0.97 16.02 3.74
C MET A 19 -0.48 15.91 4.22
N ASN A 20 -1.21 14.90 3.73
CA ASN A 20 -2.62 14.69 4.07
C ASN A 20 -2.85 13.50 5.02
N ILE A 21 -1.80 12.92 5.63
CA ILE A 21 -1.94 11.71 6.46
C ILE A 21 -2.95 11.86 7.61
N GLY A 22 -3.03 13.05 8.23
CA GLY A 22 -4.00 13.34 9.29
C GLY A 22 -5.46 13.39 8.82
N LYS A 23 -5.71 13.45 7.51
CA LYS A 23 -7.06 13.28 6.94
C LYS A 23 -7.39 11.82 6.68
N MET A 24 -6.37 10.97 6.53
CA MET A 24 -6.47 9.58 6.10
C MET A 24 -6.42 8.60 7.27
N PHE A 25 -5.92 9.05 8.42
CA PHE A 25 -5.72 8.25 9.61
C PHE A 25 -6.03 9.06 10.87
N ASP A 26 -6.89 8.52 11.72
CA ASP A 26 -7.17 9.03 13.05
C ASP A 26 -6.16 8.41 14.03
N PHE A 27 -5.19 9.22 14.44
CA PHE A 27 -4.13 8.79 15.37
C PHE A 27 -4.62 8.58 16.80
N GLU A 28 -5.74 9.19 17.19
CA GLU A 28 -6.31 8.99 18.53
C GLU A 28 -7.09 7.68 18.60
N ARG A 29 -7.84 7.35 17.55
CA ARG A 29 -8.65 6.13 17.45
C ARG A 29 -7.94 4.94 16.85
N ASP A 30 -6.73 5.14 16.32
CA ASP A 30 -5.91 4.15 15.62
C ASP A 30 -6.66 3.50 14.45
N CYS A 31 -7.26 4.32 13.58
CA CYS A 31 -8.06 3.82 12.46
C CYS A 31 -7.93 4.64 11.18
N ILE A 32 -8.14 3.98 10.04
CA ILE A 32 -8.25 4.62 8.73
C ILE A 32 -9.52 5.48 8.64
N VAL A 33 -9.46 6.54 7.84
CA VAL A 33 -10.57 7.49 7.61
C VAL A 33 -10.86 7.55 6.10
N PRO A 34 -11.79 6.71 5.58
CA PRO A 34 -12.10 6.65 4.14
C PRO A 34 -12.55 7.97 3.55
N GLU A 35 -13.26 8.77 4.33
CA GLU A 35 -13.76 10.08 3.94
C GLU A 35 -12.63 11.05 3.58
N GLY A 36 -11.43 10.82 4.13
CA GLY A 36 -10.21 11.59 3.81
C GLY A 36 -9.82 11.53 2.33
N MET A 37 -10.27 10.49 1.61
CA MET A 37 -9.96 10.30 0.19
C MET A 37 -10.63 11.33 -0.71
N TYR A 38 -11.79 11.88 -0.31
CA TYR A 38 -12.54 12.81 -1.16
C TYR A 38 -12.07 14.27 -1.03
N GLY A 39 -10.93 14.50 -0.40
CA GLY A 39 -10.31 15.82 -0.39
C GLY A 39 -9.77 16.20 -1.78
N GLY A 40 -9.99 17.44 -2.22
CA GLY A 40 -9.55 17.97 -3.52
C GLY A 40 -8.03 18.09 -3.72
N TRP A 41 -7.24 17.31 -2.99
CA TRP A 41 -5.78 17.23 -3.07
C TRP A 41 -5.31 15.99 -3.83
N GLN A 42 -6.19 15.03 -4.12
CA GLN A 42 -5.81 13.79 -4.78
C GLN A 42 -5.50 13.98 -6.28
N THR A 43 -4.48 13.25 -6.74
CA THR A 43 -4.19 12.99 -8.16
C THR A 43 -4.51 11.53 -8.49
N SER A 44 -4.51 11.18 -9.78
CA SER A 44 -4.72 9.78 -10.21
C SER A 44 -3.72 8.79 -9.61
N GLY A 45 -2.50 9.24 -9.29
CA GLY A 45 -1.49 8.44 -8.61
C GLY A 45 -1.78 8.26 -7.11
N THR A 46 -2.16 9.33 -6.42
CA THR A 46 -2.41 9.26 -4.96
C THR A 46 -3.67 8.48 -4.63
N VAL A 47 -4.69 8.49 -5.51
CA VAL A 47 -5.88 7.62 -5.38
C VAL A 47 -5.45 6.15 -5.21
N LYS A 48 -4.54 5.68 -6.08
CA LYS A 48 -4.05 4.30 -6.07
C LYS A 48 -3.24 3.98 -4.82
N VAL A 49 -2.41 4.94 -4.38
CA VAL A 49 -1.67 4.83 -3.10
C VAL A 49 -2.64 4.64 -1.93
N CYS A 50 -3.69 5.47 -1.87
CA CYS A 50 -4.69 5.42 -0.80
C CYS A 50 -5.48 4.10 -0.81
N HIS A 51 -5.99 3.68 -1.98
CA HIS A 51 -6.72 2.41 -2.10
C HIS A 51 -5.88 1.22 -1.66
N LEU A 52 -4.62 1.13 -2.10
CA LEU A 52 -3.76 0.04 -1.67
C LEU A 52 -3.47 0.10 -0.16
N ALA A 53 -3.14 1.27 0.39
CA ALA A 53 -2.86 1.40 1.82
C ALA A 53 -4.05 0.96 2.67
N PHE A 54 -5.26 1.41 2.31
CA PHE A 54 -6.50 1.05 2.98
C PHE A 54 -6.79 -0.44 2.90
N ASN A 55 -6.55 -1.05 1.73
CA ASN A 55 -6.70 -2.48 1.57
C ASN A 55 -5.70 -3.28 2.41
N LEU A 56 -4.44 -2.85 2.49
CA LEU A 56 -3.43 -3.51 3.32
C LEU A 56 -3.71 -3.38 4.83
N TRP A 57 -4.45 -2.36 5.26
CA TRP A 57 -4.83 -2.17 6.65
C TRP A 57 -5.70 -3.32 7.18
N ASN A 58 -6.84 -3.58 6.54
CA ASN A 58 -7.79 -4.61 7.00
C ASN A 58 -8.65 -5.22 5.87
N GLY A 59 -8.20 -5.13 4.62
CA GLY A 59 -8.96 -5.56 3.46
C GLY A 59 -10.06 -4.58 3.03
N PHE A 60 -10.00 -3.32 3.49
CA PHE A 60 -10.97 -2.31 3.11
C PHE A 60 -11.08 -2.18 1.59
N THR A 61 -12.32 -2.14 1.13
CA THR A 61 -12.74 -1.75 -0.20
C THR A 61 -13.99 -0.90 -0.07
N GLU A 62 -14.12 0.13 -0.88
CA GLU A 62 -15.34 0.94 -0.92
C GLU A 62 -16.45 0.17 -1.65
N GLU A 63 -17.63 0.05 -1.02
CA GLU A 63 -18.78 -0.65 -1.60
C GLU A 63 -19.20 -0.01 -2.92
N GLY A 64 -19.34 -0.84 -3.96
CA GLY A 64 -19.65 -0.38 -5.33
C GLY A 64 -18.46 0.21 -6.09
N LYS A 65 -17.25 0.20 -5.51
CA LYS A 65 -15.99 0.62 -6.16
C LYS A 65 -14.86 -0.38 -5.94
N GLU A 66 -15.19 -1.65 -5.74
CA GLU A 66 -14.24 -2.73 -5.48
C GLU A 66 -13.25 -2.89 -6.64
N ASN A 67 -13.67 -2.55 -7.87
CA ASN A 67 -12.80 -2.57 -9.05
C ASN A 67 -11.56 -1.68 -8.90
N LEU A 68 -11.63 -0.58 -8.15
CA LEU A 68 -10.52 0.35 -7.92
C LEU A 68 -9.39 -0.22 -7.07
N TYR A 69 -9.60 -1.38 -6.46
CA TYR A 69 -8.64 -2.08 -5.60
C TYR A 69 -7.99 -3.28 -6.32
N THR A 70 -8.33 -3.50 -7.60
CA THR A 70 -7.78 -4.59 -8.41
C THR A 70 -6.36 -4.26 -8.90
N PRO A 71 -5.54 -5.27 -9.24
CA PRO A 71 -4.22 -5.04 -9.81
C PRO A 71 -4.23 -4.18 -11.09
N GLU A 72 -5.26 -4.30 -11.93
CA GLU A 72 -5.43 -3.53 -13.16
C GLU A 72 -5.46 -2.02 -12.88
N GLU A 73 -6.25 -1.61 -11.89
CA GLU A 73 -6.38 -0.21 -11.49
C GLU A 73 -5.17 0.29 -10.69
N LEU A 74 -4.59 -0.55 -9.84
CA LEU A 74 -3.49 -0.15 -8.94
C LEU A 74 -2.13 -0.06 -9.64
N PHE A 75 -1.77 -1.02 -10.50
CA PHE A 75 -0.40 -1.17 -11.02
C PHE A 75 -0.14 -0.44 -12.34
N CYS A 76 -1.08 0.37 -12.83
CA CYS A 76 -0.90 1.20 -14.03
C CYS A 76 -0.21 2.55 -13.76
N CYS A 77 0.71 2.62 -12.79
CA CYS A 77 1.48 3.83 -12.49
C CYS A 77 2.93 3.52 -12.06
N GLY A 78 3.80 4.53 -12.06
CA GLY A 78 5.21 4.40 -11.67
C GLY A 78 5.45 3.99 -10.21
N TYR A 79 4.40 3.93 -9.38
CA TYR A 79 4.51 3.48 -7.99
C TYR A 79 4.46 1.96 -7.81
N ALA A 80 4.16 1.20 -8.86
CA ALA A 80 4.05 -0.25 -8.84
C ALA A 80 5.19 -0.98 -8.10
N PRO A 81 6.49 -0.64 -8.28
CA PRO A 81 7.57 -1.30 -7.53
C PRO A 81 7.46 -1.08 -6.02
N TYR A 82 7.07 0.11 -5.58
CA TYR A 82 6.91 0.44 -4.16
C TYR A 82 5.67 -0.23 -3.56
N PHE A 83 4.60 -0.39 -4.34
CA PHE A 83 3.42 -1.15 -3.91
C PHE A 83 3.75 -2.60 -3.56
N MET A 84 4.62 -3.23 -4.34
CA MET A 84 5.10 -4.59 -4.04
C MET A 84 5.85 -4.65 -2.70
N GLU A 85 6.67 -3.65 -2.37
CA GLU A 85 7.34 -3.60 -1.06
C GLU A 85 6.34 -3.41 0.09
N GLY A 86 5.29 -2.63 -0.10
CA GLY A 86 4.19 -2.52 0.87
C GLY A 86 3.49 -3.86 1.13
N ILE A 87 3.23 -4.64 0.08
CA ILE A 87 2.65 -5.99 0.18
C ILE A 87 3.59 -6.94 0.94
N LYS A 88 4.90 -6.91 0.64
CA LYS A 88 5.92 -7.71 1.37
C LYS A 88 5.97 -7.36 2.86
N LEU A 89 5.83 -6.07 3.20
CA LEU A 89 5.75 -5.63 4.60
C LEU A 89 4.49 -6.16 5.29
N ARG A 90 3.37 -6.26 4.56
CA ARG A 90 2.10 -6.78 5.10
C ARG A 90 2.12 -8.29 5.35
N TYR A 91 2.77 -9.03 4.45
CA TYR A 91 2.76 -10.48 4.33
C TYR A 91 4.19 -11.07 4.30
N PRO A 92 5.05 -10.74 5.29
CA PRO A 92 6.47 -11.11 5.24
C PRO A 92 6.67 -12.63 5.20
N GLU A 93 5.81 -13.41 5.85
CA GLU A 93 5.85 -14.87 5.86
C GLU A 93 5.69 -15.50 4.46
N TYR A 94 4.99 -14.84 3.54
CA TYR A 94 4.78 -15.31 2.17
C TYR A 94 5.85 -14.83 1.19
N CYS A 95 6.76 -13.95 1.64
CA CYS A 95 7.76 -13.31 0.79
C CYS A 95 9.22 -13.68 1.13
N ARG A 96 9.44 -14.49 2.18
CA ARG A 96 10.79 -14.88 2.65
C ARG A 96 11.57 -15.76 1.67
N ASP A 97 10.91 -16.64 0.93
CA ASP A 97 11.57 -17.70 0.14
C ASP A 97 11.88 -17.33 -1.32
N LEU A 98 11.76 -16.05 -1.70
CA LEU A 98 12.14 -15.58 -3.05
C LEU A 98 13.64 -15.22 -3.16
N THR A 99 14.39 -15.27 -2.06
CA THR A 99 15.86 -15.19 -2.15
C THR A 99 16.36 -16.43 -2.86
N LEU A 100 16.79 -16.24 -4.11
CA LEU A 100 17.41 -17.22 -4.99
C LEU A 100 18.22 -18.26 -4.19
N PRO A 101 18.17 -19.56 -4.54
CA PRO A 101 19.12 -20.51 -3.99
C PRO A 101 20.52 -19.93 -4.19
N LYS A 102 21.30 -19.86 -3.10
CA LYS A 102 22.71 -19.50 -3.17
C LYS A 102 23.29 -20.29 -4.34
N ARG A 103 23.86 -19.59 -5.34
CA ARG A 103 24.72 -20.26 -6.31
C ARG A 103 25.79 -20.95 -5.49
N ASN A 104 25.66 -22.25 -5.29
CA ASN A 104 26.82 -23.05 -4.98
C ASN A 104 27.66 -22.91 -6.23
N ASP A 105 28.76 -22.18 -6.08
CA ASP A 105 29.80 -22.11 -7.09
C ASP A 105 30.03 -23.53 -7.60
N MET A 106 29.91 -23.67 -8.91
CA MET A 106 30.16 -24.91 -9.63
C MET A 106 31.68 -25.11 -9.62
N GLU A 107 32.23 -25.37 -8.43
CA GLU A 107 33.55 -25.97 -8.28
C GLU A 107 33.41 -27.44 -8.69
N ARG A 108 33.64 -27.70 -9.98
CA ARG A 108 34.25 -28.93 -10.49
C ARG A 108 34.76 -28.73 -11.91
#